data_AF-A0A2H5UVT5-F1
#
_entry.id   AF-A0A2H5UVT5-F1
#
_cell.length_a   1.000
_cell.length_b   1.000
_cell.length_c   1.000
_cell.angle_alpha   90.00
_cell.angle_beta   90.00
_cell.angle_gamma   90.00
#
_symmetry.space_group_name_H-M   'P 1'
#
loop_
_entity.id
_entity.type
_entity.pdbx_description
1 polymer ?
#
loop_
_entity_poly.entity_id
_entity_poly.type
_entity_poly.pdbx_seq_one_letter_code
_entity_poly.pdbx_strand_id
1 'polypeptide(L)' 'MEQKAVTIQKVSARRSYANGYKYCSRCRVYHLTDGVRCPYCGILLRNSPRKKKPSSTSRYVKVD' A
#
# COMPACT_ATOMS: atom_id res chain seq x y z
N MET A 1 11.08 -20.64 35.92
CA MET A 1 10.56 -20.75 34.54
C MET A 1 9.61 -19.58 34.33
N GLU A 2 10.09 -18.48 33.76
CA GLU A 2 9.36 -17.21 33.73
C GLU A 2 8.85 -16.92 32.32
N GLN A 3 7.53 -16.95 32.16
CA GLN A 3 6.85 -16.78 30.88
C GLN A 3 6.70 -15.28 30.59
N LYS A 4 7.52 -14.75 29.67
CA LYS A 4 7.43 -13.36 29.24
C LYS A 4 6.21 -13.18 28.33
N ALA A 5 5.23 -12.42 28.81
CA ALA A 5 4.09 -11.97 28.03
C ALA A 5 4.56 -11.11 26.86
N VAL A 6 4.49 -11.66 25.65
CA VAL A 6 4.70 -10.91 24.41
C VAL A 6 3.47 -10.05 24.20
N THR A 7 3.60 -8.76 24.48
CA THR A 7 2.59 -7.78 24.07
C THR A 7 2.52 -7.81 22.54
N ILE A 8 1.49 -8.46 22.01
CA ILE A 8 1.16 -8.40 20.59
C ILE A 8 0.67 -6.97 20.34
N GLN A 9 1.62 -6.07 20.14
CA GLN A 9 1.33 -4.77 19.56
C GLN A 9 0.59 -5.08 18.24
N LYS A 10 -0.63 -4.58 18.11
CA LYS A 10 -1.37 -4.52 16.84
C LYS A 10 -0.56 -3.63 15.89
N VAL A 11 0.57 -4.14 15.40
CA VAL A 11 1.27 -3.55 14.27
C VAL A 11 0.33 -3.80 13.11
N SER A 12 -0.49 -2.80 12.78
CA SER A 12 -1.41 -2.91 11.66
C SER A 12 -0.58 -3.39 10.47
N ALA A 13 -0.82 -4.61 10.00
CA ALA A 13 -0.02 -5.28 8.96
C ALA A 13 -0.06 -4.55 7.60
N ARG A 14 -0.75 -3.41 7.53
CA ARG A 14 -0.84 -2.54 6.36
C ARG A 14 0.26 -1.52 6.43
N ARG A 15 1.43 -1.89 5.90
CA ARG A 15 2.36 -0.90 5.35
C ARG A 15 1.54 -0.04 4.39
N SER A 16 1.42 1.24 4.72
CA SER A 16 0.65 2.23 3.96
C SER A 16 1.61 3.26 3.39
N TYR A 17 1.11 4.27 2.67
CA TYR A 17 1.93 5.39 2.20
C TYR A 17 2.28 6.38 3.34
N ALA A 18 1.94 6.07 4.59
CA ALA A 18 2.29 6.87 5.75
C ALA A 18 3.79 6.81 6.04
N ASN A 19 4.30 7.75 6.85
CA ASN A 19 5.67 7.74 7.38
C ASN A 19 6.78 7.63 6.32
N GLY A 20 6.56 8.18 5.12
CA GLY A 20 7.56 8.19 4.05
C GLY A 20 7.74 6.84 3.33
N TYR A 21 6.90 5.84 3.60
CA TYR A 21 6.93 4.58 2.87
C TYR A 21 6.42 4.77 1.43
N LYS A 22 7.19 4.25 0.48
CA LYS A 22 6.85 4.30 -0.95
C LYS A 22 6.62 2.88 -1.48
N TYR A 23 5.67 2.73 -2.39
CA TYR A 23 5.25 1.42 -2.90
C TYR A 23 5.84 1.12 -4.28
N CYS A 24 6.52 -0.02 -4.40
CA CYS A 24 6.98 -0.55 -5.68
C CYS A 24 5.87 -1.36 -6.35
N SER A 25 5.40 -0.96 -7.54
CA SER A 25 4.38 -1.71 -8.29
C SER A 25 4.88 -3.04 -8.87
N ARG A 26 6.19 -3.16 -9.12
CA ARG A 26 6.80 -4.37 -9.68
C ARG A 26 7.11 -5.39 -8.60
N CYS A 27 7.78 -4.99 -7.52
CA CYS A 27 8.09 -5.87 -6.39
C CYS A 27 6.89 -6.10 -5.46
N ARG A 28 5.84 -5.26 -5.56
CA ARG A 28 4.66 -5.29 -4.68
C ARG A 28 4.98 -5.12 -3.19
N VAL A 29 6.03 -4.36 -2.88
CA VAL A 29 6.55 -4.13 -1.53
C VAL A 29 6.64 -2.63 -1.24
N TYR A 30 6.46 -2.27 0.03
CA TYR A 30 6.73 -0.93 0.55
C TYR A 30 8.17 -0.81 1.02
N HIS A 31 8.86 0.22 0.55
CA HIS A 31 10.22 0.57 0.93
C HIS A 31 10.23 1.88 1.69
N LEU A 32 10.94 1.91 2.82
CA LEU A 32 11.29 3.15 3.50
C LEU A 32 12.65 3.59 2.91
N THR A 33 12.60 4.52 1.98
CA THR A 33 13.80 5.02 1.30
C THR A 33 13.56 6.45 0.83
N ASP A 34 14.59 7.29 0.96
CA ASP A 34 14.57 8.66 0.45
C ASP A 34 14.59 8.68 -1.08
N GLY A 35 15.11 7.62 -1.70
CA GLY A 35 15.16 7.43 -3.14
C GLY A 35 13.78 7.38 -3.81
N VAL A 36 13.74 7.77 -5.08
CA VAL A 36 12.52 7.71 -5.91
C VAL A 36 12.41 6.37 -6.65
N ARG A 37 13.51 5.61 -6.76
CA ARG A 37 13.57 4.33 -7.47
C ARG A 37 13.62 3.15 -6.50
N CYS A 38 13.03 2.03 -6.91
CA CYS A 38 13.10 0.77 -6.18
C CYS A 38 14.54 0.25 -6.17
N PRO A 39 15.11 -0.10 -5.01
CA PRO A 39 16.49 -0.61 -4.92
C PRO A 39 16.69 -1.98 -5.58
N TYR A 40 15.60 -2.75 -5.76
CA TYR A 40 15.68 -4.09 -6.34
C TYR A 40 15.45 -4.11 -7.86
N CYS A 41 14.50 -3.33 -8.36
CA CYS A 41 14.06 -3.42 -9.75
C CYS A 41 14.12 -2.09 -10.52
N GLY A 42 14.64 -1.03 -9.90
CA GLY A 42 14.91 0.26 -10.55
C GLY A 42 13.69 1.10 -10.94
N ILE A 43 12.46 0.60 -10.84
CA ILE A 43 11.27 1.35 -11.22
C ILE A 43 10.98 2.50 -10.26
N LEU A 44 10.23 3.50 -10.72
CA LEU A 44 9.77 4.59 -9.86
C LEU A 44 8.80 4.08 -8.78
N LEU A 45 9.08 4.41 -7.53
CA LEU A 45 8.24 4.11 -6.39
C LEU A 45 7.04 5.06 -6.36
N ARG A 46 5.87 4.53 -6.00
CA ARG A 46 4.64 5.31 -5.85
C ARG A 46 4.56 5.90 -4.46
N ASN A 47 4.25 7.19 -4.36
CA ASN A 47 4.00 7.87 -3.11
C ASN A 47 2.49 8.04 -2.79
N SER A 48 1.61 7.67 -3.72
CA SER A 48 0.17 7.79 -3.54
C SER A 48 -0.61 6.56 -4.02
N PRO A 49 -1.77 6.29 -3.42
CA PRO A 49 -2.70 5.28 -3.91
C PRO A 49 -3.12 5.58 -5.35
N ARG A 50 -3.39 4.52 -6.13
CA ARG A 50 -3.94 4.69 -7.48
C ARG A 50 -5.35 5.25 -7.33
N LYS A 51 -5.66 6.37 -7.99
CA LYS A 51 -7.04 6.88 -8.08
C LYS A 51 -7.92 5.74 -8.61
N LYS A 52 -8.94 5.35 -7.84
CA LYS A 52 -9.95 4.41 -8.32
C LYS A 52 -10.68 5.11 -9.46
N LYS A 53 -10.74 4.47 -10.64
CA LYS A 53 -11.65 4.95 -11.68
C LYS A 53 -13.07 4.82 -11.10
N PRO A 54 -13.95 5.83 -11.26
CA PRO A 54 -15.35 5.64 -10.92
C PRO A 54 -15.84 4.42 -11.71
N SER A 55 -16.36 3.42 -11.01
CA SER A 55 -17.03 2.30 -11.66
C SER A 55 -18.23 2.90 -12.37
N SER A 56 -18.17 2.99 -13.69
CA SER A 56 -19.34 3.30 -14.51
C SER A 56 -20.30 2.13 -14.43
N THR A 57 -21.02 2.03 -13.31
CA THR A 57 -22.21 1.20 -13.13
C THR A 57 -23.47 1.98 -13.47
N SER A 58 -23.36 3.06 -14.25
CA SER A 58 -24.49 3.74 -14.88
C SER A 58 -24.69 3.25 -16.31
N ARG A 59 -24.90 1.94 -16.49
CA ARG A 59 -25.41 1.35 -17.74
C ARG A 59 -26.80 0.72 -17.58
N TYR A 60 -27.46 0.93 -16.45
CA TYR A 60 -28.83 0.46 -16.24
C TYR A 60 -29.79 1.59 -16.61
N VAL A 61 -30.48 1.44 -17.73
CA VAL A 61 -31.61 2.29 -18.10
C VAL A 61 -32.80 1.83 -17.26
N LYS A 62 -33.40 2.74 -16.47
CA LYS A 62 -34.71 2.48 -15.87
C LYS A 62 -35.73 2.48 -17.01
N VAL A 63 -36.44 1.36 -17.16
CA VAL A 63 -37.64 1.29 -17.99
C VAL A 63 -38.81 1.44 -17.02
N ASP A 64 -39.58 2.52 -17.18
CA ASP A 64 -40.91 2.69 -16.56
C ASP A 64 -41.96 1.95 -17.40
#